data_AF-A0A257LH88-F1
#
_entry.id   AF-A0A257LH88-F1
#
_cell.length_a   1.000
_cell.length_b   1.000
_cell.length_c   1.000
_cell.angle_alpha   90.00
_cell.angle_beta   90.00
_cell.angle_gamma   90.00
#
_symmetry.space_group_name_H-M   'P 1'
#
loop_
_entity.id
_entity.type
_entity.pdbx_description
1 polymer ?
#
loop_
_entity_poly.entity_id
_entity_poly.type
_entity_poly.pdbx_seq_one_letter_code
_entity_poly.pdbx_strand_id
1 'polypeptide(L)'
;MLPAIYDFWKAAFDAENAAKMEGWAHACSFLNLLGYITFRAALACLVSFIVSLMFGPRVIRKLISLKLGQPIRTAAEVHKLAELHGGKIGTPTMGGVLILGAVLVSTLLCARPFNPFVAVCACTMGACGLLGFCDDFKKVREKKSDGLSSRSKLF
;
A
#
# COMPACT_ATOMS: atom_id res chain seq x y z
N MET A 1 2.98 12.24 27.20
CA MET A 1 3.15 11.72 25.83
C MET A 1 2.15 12.33 24.85
N LEU A 2 0.85 12.37 25.18
CA LEU A 2 -0.19 13.02 24.34
C LEU A 2 0.01 14.53 24.06
N PRO A 3 0.50 15.38 25.00
CA PRO A 3 0.69 16.81 24.75
C PRO A 3 1.79 17.09 23.72
N ALA A 4 2.92 16.38 23.83
CA ALA A 4 4.04 16.53 22.90
C ALA A 4 3.68 16.17 21.46
N ILE A 5 2.79 15.17 21.27
CA ILE A 5 2.26 14.80 19.96
C ILE A 5 1.39 15.94 19.43
N TYR A 6 0.48 16.47 20.26
CA TYR A 6 -0.37 17.59 19.85
C TYR A 6 0.45 18.83 19.46
N ASP A 7 1.45 19.19 20.26
CA ASP A 7 2.30 20.35 19.99
C ASP A 7 3.13 20.18 18.71
N PHE A 8 3.64 18.97 18.46
CA PHE A 8 4.33 18.63 17.21
C PHE A 8 3.41 18.78 15.98
N TRP A 9 2.21 18.20 16.04
CA TRP A 9 1.24 18.30 14.94
C TRP A 9 0.75 19.73 14.72
N LYS A 10 0.55 20.49 15.81
CA LYS A 10 0.17 21.89 15.74
C LYS A 10 1.27 22.73 15.08
N ALA A 11 2.51 22.58 15.51
CA ALA A 11 3.66 23.26 14.90
C ALA A 11 3.83 22.89 13.42
N ALA A 12 3.67 21.62 13.05
CA ALA A 12 3.75 21.17 11.66
C ALA A 12 2.60 21.71 10.80
N PHE A 13 1.37 21.74 11.33
CA PHE A 13 0.21 22.31 10.66
C PHE A 13 0.34 23.82 10.48
N ASP A 14 0.82 24.53 11.49
CA ASP A 14 1.05 25.97 11.44
C ASP A 14 2.17 26.33 10.46
N ALA A 15 3.25 25.55 10.40
CA ALA A 15 4.32 25.70 9.41
C ALA A 15 3.82 25.46 7.97
N GLU A 16 2.97 24.46 7.74
CA GLU A 16 2.36 24.21 6.43
C GLU A 16 1.44 25.37 6.01
N ASN A 17 0.66 25.92 6.95
CA ASN A 17 -0.22 27.07 6.68
C ASN A 17 0.55 28.36 6.45
N ALA A 18 1.65 28.59 7.17
CA ALA A 18 2.56 29.71 6.95
C ALA A 18 3.20 29.63 5.55
N ALA A 19 3.68 28.45 5.14
CA ALA A 19 4.20 28.23 3.79
C ALA A 19 3.14 28.47 2.69
N LYS A 20 1.87 28.20 2.99
CA LYS A 20 0.74 28.51 2.08
C LYS A 20 0.44 30.01 2.01
N MET A 21 0.64 30.75 3.11
CA MET A 21 0.50 32.21 3.14
C MET A 21 1.69 32.94 2.47
N GLU A 22 2.90 32.36 2.49
CA GLU A 22 4.09 32.95 1.87
C GLU A 22 4.33 32.55 0.40
N GLY A 23 3.69 31.50 -0.14
CA GLY A 23 4.23 30.80 -1.32
C GLY A 23 3.39 30.82 -2.61
N TRP A 24 3.94 31.44 -3.67
CA TRP A 24 3.83 31.11 -5.11
C TRP A 24 2.46 31.11 -5.83
N ALA A 25 1.34 31.04 -5.10
CA ALA A 25 -0.01 31.01 -5.68
C ALA A 25 -0.35 32.28 -6.50
N HIS A 26 0.28 33.41 -6.17
CA HIS A 26 0.15 34.66 -6.90
C HIS A 26 0.96 34.71 -8.20
N ALA A 27 1.98 33.86 -8.38
CA ALA A 27 2.82 33.84 -9.57
C ALA A 27 2.20 33.00 -10.72
N CYS A 28 1.43 31.96 -10.38
CA CYS A 28 0.80 31.06 -11.36
C CYS A 28 -0.64 30.70 -10.93
N SER A 29 -1.64 31.42 -11.46
CA SER A 29 -3.08 31.20 -11.18
C SER A 29 -3.53 29.73 -11.37
N PHE A 30 -2.91 28.99 -12.30
CA PHE A 30 -3.18 27.58 -12.54
C PHE A 30 -2.86 26.66 -11.33
N LEU A 31 -1.86 27.00 -10.50
CA LEU A 31 -1.49 26.21 -9.34
C LEU A 31 -2.50 26.31 -8.18
N ASN A 32 -3.44 27.27 -8.22
CA ASN A 32 -4.55 27.32 -7.27
C ASN A 32 -5.45 26.09 -7.35
N LEU A 33 -5.49 25.41 -8.50
CA LEU A 33 -6.27 24.19 -8.68
C LEU A 33 -5.78 23.06 -7.77
N LEU A 34 -4.47 23.02 -7.49
CA LEU A 34 -3.85 22.09 -6.53
C LEU A 34 -4.20 22.40 -5.07
N GLY A 35 -4.81 23.55 -4.79
CA GLY A 35 -5.32 23.89 -3.46
C GLY A 35 -6.63 23.18 -3.10
N TYR A 36 -7.38 22.70 -4.09
CA TYR A 36 -8.67 22.03 -3.87
C TYR A 36 -8.48 20.56 -3.51
N ILE A 37 -9.15 20.14 -2.43
CA ILE A 37 -9.07 18.76 -1.92
C ILE A 37 -9.59 17.76 -2.96
N THR A 38 -10.67 18.10 -3.67
CA THR A 38 -11.26 17.26 -4.73
C THR A 38 -10.30 17.03 -5.89
N PHE A 39 -9.62 18.08 -6.35
CA PHE A 39 -8.63 17.97 -7.42
C PHE A 39 -7.43 17.12 -7.01
N ARG A 40 -6.90 17.33 -5.80
CA ARG A 40 -5.82 16.50 -5.24
C ARG A 40 -6.21 15.03 -5.09
N ALA A 41 -7.44 14.75 -4.67
CA ALA A 41 -7.94 13.38 -4.54
C ALA A 41 -8.07 12.68 -5.91
N ALA A 42 -8.62 13.39 -6.91
CA ALA A 42 -8.69 12.87 -8.28
C ALA A 42 -7.30 12.63 -8.88
N LEU A 43 -6.37 13.58 -8.67
CA LEU A 43 -4.98 13.43 -9.07
C LEU A 43 -4.32 12.22 -8.39
N ALA A 44 -4.55 12.02 -7.09
CA ALA A 44 -4.04 10.87 -6.36
C ALA A 44 -4.58 9.55 -6.93
N CYS A 45 -5.87 9.50 -7.29
CA CYS A 45 -6.46 8.33 -7.92
C CYS A 45 -5.76 8.01 -9.26
N LEU A 46 -5.62 9.01 -10.13
CA LEU A 46 -4.97 8.86 -11.43
C LEU A 46 -3.49 8.46 -11.31
N VAL A 47 -2.74 9.11 -10.42
CA VAL A 47 -1.33 8.78 -10.17
C VAL A 47 -1.21 7.34 -9.66
N SER A 48 -2.06 6.92 -8.72
CA SER A 48 -2.03 5.55 -8.20
C SER A 48 -2.31 4.51 -9.29
N PHE A 49 -3.24 4.81 -10.20
CA PHE A 49 -3.58 3.94 -11.32
C PHE A 49 -2.44 3.84 -12.33
N ILE A 50 -1.85 4.96 -12.74
CA ILE A 50 -0.73 5.00 -13.68
C ILE A 50 0.48 4.27 -13.11
N VAL A 51 0.82 4.54 -11.84
CA VAL A 51 1.91 3.85 -11.14
C VAL A 51 1.64 2.34 -11.10
N SER A 52 0.42 1.93 -10.76
CA SER A 52 0.03 0.51 -10.74
C SER A 52 0.21 -0.16 -12.11
N LEU A 53 -0.19 0.48 -13.21
CA LEU A 53 -0.01 -0.04 -14.56
C LEU A 53 1.47 -0.09 -15.00
N MET A 54 2.25 0.95 -14.70
CA MET A 54 3.66 1.04 -15.09
C MET A 54 4.55 0.05 -14.34
N PHE A 55 4.29 -0.14 -13.04
CA PHE A 55 5.06 -1.04 -12.19
C PHE A 55 4.49 -2.46 -12.16
N GLY A 56 3.23 -2.64 -12.54
CA GLY A 56 2.52 -3.93 -12.63
C GLY A 56 3.36 -5.03 -13.27
N PRO A 57 3.75 -4.92 -14.55
CA PRO A 57 4.51 -5.94 -15.24
C PRO A 57 5.87 -6.25 -14.58
N ARG A 58 6.55 -5.23 -14.03
CA ARG A 58 7.85 -5.40 -13.36
C ARG A 58 7.70 -6.15 -12.05
N VAL A 59 6.72 -5.78 -11.23
CA VAL A 59 6.42 -6.43 -9.96
C VAL A 59 5.93 -7.85 -10.20
N ILE A 60 5.04 -8.08 -11.16
CA ILE A 60 4.57 -9.42 -11.53
C ILE A 60 5.74 -10.31 -11.95
N ARG A 61 6.64 -9.84 -12.84
CA ARG A 61 7.83 -10.61 -13.24
C ARG A 61 8.76 -10.90 -12.06
N LYS A 62 8.95 -9.94 -11.15
CA LYS A 62 9.74 -10.13 -9.93
C LYS A 62 9.11 -11.17 -9.01
N LEU A 63 7.78 -11.11 -8.78
CA LEU A 63 7.05 -12.08 -7.95
C LEU A 63 7.10 -13.49 -8.55
N ILE A 64 6.98 -13.62 -9.88
CA ILE A 64 7.15 -14.89 -10.61
C ILE A 64 8.59 -15.41 -10.43
N SER A 65 9.60 -14.54 -10.57
CA SER A 65 11.02 -14.93 -10.41
C SER A 65 11.38 -15.37 -8.98
N LEU A 66 10.69 -14.82 -7.98
CA LEU A 66 10.86 -15.18 -6.56
C LEU A 66 10.22 -16.53 -6.21
N LYS A 67 9.66 -17.26 -7.19
CA LYS A 67 8.95 -18.53 -6.98
C LYS A 67 7.84 -18.42 -5.92
N LEU A 68 7.20 -17.24 -5.81
CA LEU A 68 5.93 -17.04 -5.08
C LEU A 68 4.76 -17.64 -5.88
N GLY A 69 4.96 -18.84 -6.41
CA GLY A 69 3.89 -19.72 -6.87
C GLY A 69 3.44 -20.54 -5.67
N GLN A 70 2.12 -20.71 -5.52
CA GLN A 70 1.54 -21.53 -4.45
C GLN A 70 2.30 -22.87 -4.33
N PRO A 71 2.63 -23.33 -3.11
CA PRO A 71 3.23 -24.64 -2.93
C PRO A 71 2.32 -25.68 -3.60
N ILE A 72 2.90 -26.46 -4.52
CA ILE A 72 2.21 -27.54 -5.21
C ILE A 72 1.76 -28.52 -4.12
N ARG A 73 0.47 -28.52 -3.80
CA ARG A 73 -0.12 -29.62 -3.05
C ARG A 73 -0.01 -30.85 -3.93
N THR A 74 0.80 -31.81 -3.50
CA THR A 74 0.93 -33.11 -4.15
C THR A 74 -0.45 -33.78 -4.19
N ALA A 75 -0.80 -34.38 -5.33
CA ALA A 75 -2.10 -34.95 -5.65
C ALA A 75 -2.61 -36.05 -4.69
N ALA A 76 -1.82 -36.44 -3.68
CA ALA A 76 -2.17 -37.48 -2.72
C ALA A 76 -3.20 -37.02 -1.66
N GLU A 77 -3.31 -35.73 -1.33
CA GLU A 77 -4.16 -35.27 -0.21
C GLU A 77 -5.57 -34.79 -0.62
N VAL A 78 -5.83 -34.47 -1.89
CA VAL A 78 -7.09 -33.81 -2.28
C VAL A 78 -7.69 -34.44 -3.53
N HIS A 79 -8.13 -35.69 -3.36
CA HIS A 79 -8.66 -36.61 -4.37
C HIS A 79 -9.86 -36.10 -5.22
N LYS A 80 -10.43 -34.91 -4.93
CA LYS A 80 -11.59 -34.33 -5.66
C LYS A 80 -11.58 -32.80 -5.90
N LEU A 81 -10.60 -32.03 -5.39
CA LEU A 81 -10.57 -30.55 -5.56
C LEU A 81 -9.44 -30.07 -6.50
N ALA A 82 -8.63 -30.99 -7.03
CA ALA A 82 -7.50 -30.69 -7.90
C ALA A 82 -7.91 -30.20 -9.31
N GLU A 83 -9.07 -30.63 -9.81
CA GLU A 83 -9.52 -30.34 -11.18
C GLU A 83 -9.97 -28.88 -11.35
N LEU A 84 -10.58 -28.28 -10.31
CA LEU A 84 -11.03 -26.88 -10.31
C LEU A 84 -9.91 -25.86 -10.03
N HIS A 85 -8.76 -26.31 -9.51
CA HIS A 85 -7.62 -25.44 -9.18
C HIS A 85 -6.54 -25.38 -10.26
N GLY A 86 -6.70 -26.12 -11.37
CA GLY A 86 -5.77 -26.10 -12.51
C GLY A 86 -5.64 -24.73 -13.18
N GLY A 87 -6.70 -23.90 -13.16
CA GLY A 87 -6.67 -22.54 -13.70
C GLY A 87 -6.02 -21.48 -12.80
N LYS A 88 -5.70 -21.82 -11.54
CA LYS A 88 -5.00 -20.94 -10.59
C LYS A 88 -3.51 -21.30 -10.47
N ILE A 89 -3.00 -22.10 -11.40
CA ILE A 89 -1.59 -22.48 -11.49
C ILE A 89 -0.80 -21.25 -11.95
N GLY A 90 0.06 -20.74 -11.07
CA GLY A 90 1.07 -19.73 -11.44
C GLY A 90 0.65 -18.27 -11.32
N THR A 91 -0.54 -17.96 -10.77
CA THR A 91 -0.85 -16.57 -10.41
C THR A 91 -0.01 -16.16 -9.19
N PRO A 92 0.82 -15.12 -9.28
CA PRO A 92 1.69 -14.72 -8.18
C PRO A 92 0.83 -14.30 -6.98
N THR A 93 1.08 -14.92 -5.83
CA THR A 93 0.56 -14.42 -4.56
C THR A 93 1.30 -13.12 -4.22
N MET A 94 0.69 -12.24 -3.40
CA MET A 94 1.23 -10.91 -3.01
C MET A 94 0.98 -9.72 -3.97
N GLY A 95 -0.04 -9.76 -4.83
CA GLY A 95 -0.47 -8.58 -5.61
C GLY A 95 -0.81 -7.35 -4.75
N GLY A 96 -1.16 -7.55 -3.48
CA GLY A 96 -1.41 -6.48 -2.51
C GLY A 96 -0.23 -5.54 -2.30
N VAL A 97 1.02 -5.99 -2.50
CA VAL A 97 2.22 -5.13 -2.39
C VAL A 97 2.22 -4.04 -3.46
N LEU A 98 1.76 -4.37 -4.67
CA LEU A 98 1.62 -3.42 -5.76
C LEU A 98 0.57 -2.35 -5.41
N ILE A 99 -0.59 -2.78 -4.92
CA ILE A 99 -1.69 -1.90 -4.57
C ILE A 99 -1.29 -0.99 -3.40
N LEU A 100 -0.75 -1.55 -2.32
CA LEU A 100 -0.27 -0.80 -1.17
C LEU A 100 0.83 0.20 -1.56
N GLY A 101 1.80 -0.23 -2.36
CA GLY A 101 2.87 0.65 -2.84
C GLY A 101 2.33 1.81 -3.68
N ALA A 102 1.46 1.54 -4.65
CA ALA A 102 0.88 2.56 -5.51
C ALA A 102 0.03 3.57 -4.73
N VAL A 103 -0.79 3.09 -3.77
CA VAL A 103 -1.63 3.96 -2.93
C VAL A 103 -0.77 4.77 -1.97
N LEU A 104 0.25 4.19 -1.33
CA LEU A 104 1.13 4.92 -0.41
C LEU A 104 1.92 6.01 -1.15
N VAL A 105 2.51 5.70 -2.31
CA VAL A 105 3.26 6.68 -3.11
C VAL A 105 2.35 7.81 -3.56
N SER A 106 1.16 7.49 -4.05
CA SER A 106 0.21 8.50 -4.49
C SER A 106 -0.30 9.37 -3.33
N THR A 107 -0.56 8.75 -2.17
CA THR A 107 -0.97 9.47 -0.96
C THR A 107 0.15 10.39 -0.47
N LEU A 108 1.41 9.95 -0.47
CA LEU A 108 2.54 10.80 -0.06
C LEU A 108 2.77 11.97 -1.02
N LEU A 109 2.51 11.78 -2.33
CA LEU A 109 2.70 12.82 -3.33
C LEU A 109 1.55 13.84 -3.35
N CYS A 110 0.31 13.37 -3.22
CA CYS A 110 -0.89 14.19 -3.42
C CYS A 110 -1.56 14.62 -2.11
N ALA A 111 -1.41 13.89 -1.01
CA ALA A 111 -1.99 14.24 0.28
C ALA A 111 -1.05 15.15 1.09
N ARG A 112 -1.56 15.71 2.19
CA ARG A 112 -0.76 16.48 3.15
C ARG A 112 -0.15 15.51 4.14
N PRO A 113 1.17 15.25 4.10
CA PRO A 113 1.80 14.30 5.02
C PRO A 113 1.72 14.78 6.49
N PHE A 114 1.63 16.11 6.69
CA PHE A 114 1.44 16.74 8.00
C PHE A 114 -0.03 16.91 8.40
N ASN A 115 -0.96 16.22 7.71
CA ASN A 115 -2.30 16.03 8.26
C ASN A 115 -2.34 14.78 9.17
N PRO A 116 -2.73 14.91 10.45
CA PRO A 116 -2.72 13.79 11.40
C PRO A 116 -3.60 12.62 10.95
N PHE A 117 -4.73 12.90 10.30
CA PHE A 117 -5.62 11.86 9.78
C PHE A 117 -4.94 11.06 8.66
N VAL A 118 -4.28 11.75 7.72
CA VAL A 118 -3.60 11.11 6.59
C VAL A 118 -2.44 10.24 7.09
N ALA A 119 -1.63 10.76 8.02
CA ALA A 119 -0.50 10.01 8.56
C ALA A 119 -0.94 8.79 9.36
N VAL A 120 -1.97 8.90 10.21
CA VAL A 120 -2.49 7.74 10.95
C VAL A 120 -3.04 6.67 9.99
N CYS A 121 -3.77 7.07 8.96
CA CYS A 121 -4.25 6.14 7.94
C CYS A 121 -3.10 5.47 7.17
N ALA A 122 -2.10 6.25 6.74
CA ALA A 122 -0.94 5.73 6.02
C ALA A 122 -0.11 4.76 6.88
N CYS A 123 0.11 5.10 8.16
CA CYS A 123 0.81 4.24 9.11
C CYS A 123 0.05 2.94 9.37
N THR A 124 -1.27 3.01 9.61
CA THR A 124 -2.11 1.82 9.83
C THR A 124 -2.11 0.92 8.60
N MET A 125 -2.30 1.51 7.42
CA MET A 125 -2.28 0.79 6.15
C MET A 125 -0.92 0.13 5.89
N GLY A 126 0.18 0.84 6.19
CA GLY A 126 1.53 0.31 6.12
C GLY A 126 1.76 -0.85 7.09
N ALA A 127 1.33 -0.72 8.35
CA ALA A 127 1.47 -1.77 9.37
C ALA A 127 0.69 -3.04 9.01
N CYS A 128 -0.58 -2.91 8.62
CA CYS A 128 -1.39 -4.03 8.17
C CYS A 128 -0.83 -4.65 6.87
N GLY A 129 -0.33 -3.81 5.96
CA GLY A 129 0.31 -4.25 4.73
C GLY A 129 1.58 -5.05 4.95
N LEU A 130 2.45 -4.59 5.86
CA LEU A 130 3.66 -5.30 6.26
C LEU A 130 3.34 -6.63 6.95
N LEU A 131 2.34 -6.65 7.83
CA LEU A 131 1.90 -7.89 8.48
C LEU A 131 1.41 -8.92 7.44
N GLY A 132 0.55 -8.48 6.50
CA GLY A 132 0.09 -9.33 5.39
C GLY A 132 1.23 -9.80 4.49
N PHE A 133 2.20 -8.92 4.19
CA PHE A 133 3.40 -9.27 3.43
C PHE A 133 4.25 -10.32 4.15
N CYS A 134 4.49 -10.16 5.45
CA CYS A 134 5.25 -11.12 6.24
C CYS A 134 4.56 -12.50 6.30
N ASP A 135 3.23 -12.53 6.44
CA ASP A 135 2.46 -13.78 6.42
C ASP A 135 2.58 -14.51 5.08
N ASP A 136 2.35 -13.80 3.98
CA ASP A 136 2.43 -14.38 2.64
C ASP A 136 3.87 -14.76 2.26
N PHE A 137 4.87 -14.02 2.71
CA PHE A 137 6.29 -14.33 2.47
C PHE A 137 6.68 -15.62 3.20
N LYS A 138 6.22 -15.79 4.45
CA LYS A 138 6.46 -16.99 5.24
C LYS A 138 5.83 -18.23 4.60
N LYS A 139 4.56 -18.14 4.15
CA LYS A 139 3.86 -19.22 3.45
C LYS A 139 4.61 -19.69 2.20
N VAL A 140 5.16 -18.76 1.42
CA VAL A 140 5.94 -19.15 0.22
C VAL A 140 7.28 -19.78 0.61
N ARG A 141 8.02 -19.17 1.54
CA ARG A 141 9.35 -19.65 1.93
C ARG A 141 9.29 -21.06 2.53
N GLU A 142 8.30 -21.34 3.37
CA GLU A 142 8.19 -22.60 4.11
C GLU A 142 7.44 -23.69 3.34
N LYS A 143 6.81 -23.38 2.20
CA LYS A 143 6.00 -24.30 1.36
C LYS A 143 4.96 -25.13 2.14
N LYS A 144 4.63 -24.73 3.37
CA LYS A 144 3.56 -25.30 4.20
C LYS A 144 2.33 -24.41 4.09
N SER A 145 1.16 -25.03 4.08
CA SER A 145 -0.13 -24.31 4.07
C SER A 145 -0.39 -23.53 5.36
N ASP A 146 0.36 -23.81 6.42
CA ASP A 146 0.26 -23.12 7.70
C ASP A 146 1.06 -21.81 7.63
N GLY A 147 0.34 -20.70 7.46
CA GLY A 147 0.92 -19.36 7.61
C GLY A 147 1.26 -19.02 9.07
N LEU A 148 1.37 -17.74 9.39
CA LEU A 148 1.44 -17.29 10.79
C LEU A 148 0.23 -17.80 11.57
N SER A 149 0.46 -18.29 12.79
CA SER A 149 -0.60 -18.83 13.64
C SER A 149 -1.72 -17.79 13.82
N SER A 150 -2.98 -18.22 13.79
CA SER A 150 -4.13 -17.32 13.94
C SER A 150 -4.07 -16.49 15.23
N ARG A 151 -3.41 -17.00 16.27
CA ARG A 151 -3.17 -16.27 17.52
C ARG A 151 -2.18 -15.12 17.33
N SER A 152 -1.11 -15.33 16.58
CA SER A 152 -0.09 -14.29 16.29
C SER A 152 -0.55 -13.22 15.30
N LYS A 153 -1.71 -13.41 14.65
CA LYS A 153 -2.35 -12.39 13.80
C LYS A 153 -3.33 -11.50 14.55
N LEU A 154 -3.92 -12.03 15.63
CA LEU A 154 -4.96 -11.37 16.40
C LEU A 154 -4.43 -10.69 17.67
N PHE A 155 -3.31 -11.19 18.22
CA PHE A 155 -2.66 -10.71 19.43
C PHE A 155 -1.21 -10.31 19.13
#